data_AF-A0A285IQI7-F1
#
_entry.id   AF-A0A285IQI7-F1
#
_cell.length_a   1.000
_cell.length_b   1.000
_cell.length_c   1.000
_cell.angle_alpha   90.00
_cell.angle_beta   90.00
_cell.angle_gamma   90.00
#
_symmetry.space_group_name_H-M   'P 1'
#
loop_
_entity.id
_entity.type
_entity.pdbx_description
1 polymer ?
#
loop_
_entity_poly.entity_id
_entity_poly.type
_entity_poly.pdbx_seq_one_letter_code
_entity_poly.pdbx_strand_id
1 'polypeptide(L)'
;MKVFRDSYGIPHLRAASVDELAFLQGRVAVADRGRQLEVERRRAEGLLAELIGIDGLGWDRFARKARIADTARKAYDKLDERTKVWLGAYGDGVRSEGLAWSDWTPLGVFLARHILFASFTAKMFNAHVARTLGADKISWFDAEGPGETGSNAWAVDGEIAGDPHRAIELPGGYQQVRLSCPEFDVFGLTFPGVPGVQHFGQAESVAWAVTNAQADYQDLYIEDIRGDRARGPEGWEPIARHVETIPVKGGGDVEVEVVETARGTIIDQNLSLRTPTRVDLELGFGCLLPLLHARTVDDVAGALRGWVEPVNSILTADTSGRILQLTVGRVPLRDERNKRLPVPAWESAYTWKPGYLPMTRVEKTSAVNANDRRPDTEAYGVSFASKKRAERIRELLDAGTPHELIHMDTTMPAGSVEAGRRAAFRDRVARRLFDHPALSALQEPTGFDAIFDVDPRARVGLLQDSVLAGLDLKPEDLVDPATITSGPWGERHLLDPARLPGLDVELPRIEVSGERDTVLCTSSAPGVSDLCRKGPVARYVWNVKDRGRSRWVVPFGASGDPESPHFRDQLPLWTRGELIKLVLDWAELIEE
;
A
#
# COMPACT_ATOMS: atom_id res chain seq x y z
N MET A 1 19.88 26.74 -0.62
CA MET A 1 19.14 25.65 -1.30
C MET A 1 19.68 25.44 -2.70
N LYS A 2 19.90 24.20 -3.13
CA LYS A 2 20.34 23.81 -4.47
C LYS A 2 19.65 22.52 -4.91
N VAL A 3 19.18 22.47 -6.15
CA VAL A 3 18.63 21.25 -6.77
C VAL A 3 19.63 20.73 -7.76
N PHE A 4 19.89 19.44 -7.70
CA PHE A 4 20.67 18.72 -8.69
C PHE A 4 19.84 17.57 -9.24
N ARG A 5 20.11 17.16 -10.48
CA ARG A 5 19.51 15.97 -11.08
C ARG A 5 20.55 15.03 -11.67
N ASP A 6 20.25 13.75 -11.61
CA ASP A 6 21.00 12.72 -12.34
C ASP A 6 20.46 12.55 -13.78
N SER A 7 21.03 11.60 -14.53
CA SER A 7 20.64 11.34 -15.93
C SER A 7 19.21 10.82 -16.12
N TYR A 8 18.52 10.44 -15.04
CA TYR A 8 17.13 9.96 -15.03
C TYR A 8 16.17 11.01 -14.45
N GLY A 9 16.65 12.25 -14.27
CA GLY A 9 15.86 13.34 -13.72
C GLY A 9 15.54 13.17 -12.24
N ILE A 10 16.20 12.26 -11.52
CA ILE A 10 15.95 12.03 -10.09
C ILE A 10 16.51 13.23 -9.31
N PRO A 11 15.71 13.85 -8.41
CA PRO A 11 16.18 15.01 -7.66
C PRO A 11 17.11 14.67 -6.50
N HIS A 12 18.23 15.37 -6.44
CA HIS A 12 19.18 15.41 -5.33
C HIS A 12 19.18 16.82 -4.72
N LEU A 13 18.63 16.93 -3.52
CA LEU A 13 18.33 18.20 -2.87
C LEU A 13 19.36 18.50 -1.79
N ARG A 14 19.90 19.73 -1.81
CA ARG A 14 20.87 20.20 -0.80
C ARG A 14 20.46 21.53 -0.20
N ALA A 15 20.45 21.62 1.13
CA ALA A 15 20.15 22.86 1.83
C ALA A 15 21.00 23.05 3.10
N ALA A 16 20.98 24.25 3.67
CA ALA A 16 21.78 24.57 4.86
C ALA A 16 21.13 24.09 6.17
N SER A 17 19.82 23.82 6.15
CA SER A 17 19.04 23.34 7.29
C SER A 17 17.99 22.33 6.86
N VAL A 18 17.44 21.60 7.84
CA VAL A 18 16.35 20.65 7.64
C VAL A 18 15.09 21.32 7.06
N ASP A 19 14.77 22.53 7.51
CA ASP A 19 13.55 23.23 7.07
C ASP A 19 13.68 23.78 5.65
N GLU A 20 14.85 24.34 5.29
CA GLU A 20 15.13 24.70 3.89
C GLU A 20 15.10 23.47 2.98
N LEU A 21 15.55 22.31 3.48
CA LEU A 21 15.52 21.06 2.71
C LEU A 21 14.09 20.55 2.51
N ALA A 22 13.24 20.64 3.55
CA ALA A 22 11.83 20.29 3.46
C ALA A 22 11.09 21.20 2.47
N PHE A 23 11.32 22.51 2.53
CA PHE A 23 10.84 23.47 1.54
C PHE A 23 11.26 23.07 0.12
N LEU A 24 12.55 22.76 -0.07
CA LEU A 24 13.06 22.36 -1.37
C LEU A 24 12.40 21.07 -1.88
N GLN A 25 12.16 20.10 -1.00
CA GLN A 25 11.45 18.86 -1.32
C GLN A 25 10.01 19.11 -1.76
N GLY A 26 9.28 19.98 -1.06
CA GLY A 26 7.90 20.35 -1.43
C GLY A 26 7.83 21.00 -2.81
N ARG A 27 8.75 21.93 -3.07
CA ARG A 27 8.86 22.62 -4.37
C ARG A 27 9.11 21.64 -5.51
N VAL A 28 10.12 20.77 -5.37
CA VAL A 28 10.49 19.80 -6.40
C VAL A 28 9.43 18.71 -6.58
N ALA A 29 8.70 18.34 -5.52
CA ALA A 29 7.56 17.43 -5.64
C ALA A 29 6.48 18.00 -6.58
N VAL A 30 6.20 19.30 -6.57
CA VAL A 30 5.27 19.91 -7.53
C VAL A 30 5.86 19.97 -8.93
N ALA A 31 7.13 20.37 -9.06
CA ALA A 31 7.81 20.42 -10.36
C ALA A 31 7.78 19.06 -11.08
N ASP A 32 8.01 17.96 -10.35
CA ASP A 32 8.05 16.62 -10.92
C ASP A 32 6.66 15.96 -11.01
N ARG A 33 5.77 16.21 -10.03
CA ARG A 33 4.54 15.44 -9.80
C ARG A 33 3.31 16.31 -9.56
N GLY A 34 3.29 17.56 -9.97
CA GLY A 34 2.25 18.54 -9.61
C GLY A 34 0.81 18.08 -9.85
N ARG A 35 0.51 17.46 -11.00
CA ARG A 35 -0.83 16.89 -11.27
C ARG A 35 -1.19 15.77 -10.28
N GLN A 36 -0.22 14.93 -9.92
CA GLN A 36 -0.40 13.86 -8.94
C GLN A 36 -0.64 14.44 -7.54
N LEU A 37 0.12 15.45 -7.12
CA LEU A 37 -0.10 16.13 -5.83
C LEU A 37 -1.50 16.76 -5.75
N GLU A 38 -1.99 17.38 -6.82
CA GLU A 38 -3.34 17.95 -6.85
C GLU A 38 -4.42 16.87 -6.70
N VAL A 39 -4.29 15.74 -7.41
CA VAL A 39 -5.21 14.61 -7.28
C VAL A 39 -5.17 14.03 -5.86
N GLU A 40 -3.99 13.81 -5.29
CA GLU A 40 -3.85 13.24 -3.95
C GLU A 40 -4.38 14.18 -2.86
N ARG A 41 -4.18 15.50 -3.01
CA ARG A 41 -4.81 16.52 -2.15
C ARG A 41 -6.34 16.44 -2.22
N ARG A 42 -6.90 16.42 -3.44
CA ARG A 42 -8.36 16.31 -3.64
C ARG A 42 -8.92 15.00 -3.12
N ARG A 43 -8.19 13.89 -3.24
CA ARG A 43 -8.56 12.61 -2.63
C ARG A 43 -8.61 12.71 -1.10
N ALA A 44 -7.63 13.36 -0.48
CA ALA A 44 -7.61 13.57 0.96
C ALA A 44 -8.76 14.48 1.44
N GLU A 45 -9.10 15.49 0.65
CA GLU A 45 -10.18 16.45 0.93
C GLU A 45 -11.58 15.93 0.59
N GLY A 46 -11.70 14.88 -0.23
CA GLY A 46 -12.97 14.44 -0.80
C GLY A 46 -13.55 15.49 -1.76
N LEU A 47 -12.75 15.88 -2.75
CA LEU A 47 -13.05 16.85 -3.83
C LEU A 47 -12.56 16.37 -5.21
N LEU A 48 -12.42 15.06 -5.41
CA LEU A 48 -12.04 14.47 -6.68
C LEU A 48 -13.14 14.63 -7.74
N ALA A 49 -14.42 14.58 -7.36
CA ALA A 49 -15.56 14.74 -8.25
C ALA A 49 -15.64 16.14 -8.88
N GLU A 50 -15.09 17.15 -8.21
CA GLU A 50 -14.95 18.50 -8.77
C GLU A 50 -13.91 18.53 -9.91
N LEU A 51 -12.95 17.60 -9.91
CA LEU A 51 -11.93 17.49 -10.96
C LEU A 51 -12.41 16.63 -12.13
N ILE A 52 -13.03 15.47 -11.85
CA ILE A 52 -13.32 14.43 -12.84
C ILE A 52 -14.80 14.04 -12.96
N GLY A 53 -15.69 14.74 -12.28
CA GLY A 53 -17.13 14.51 -12.37
C GLY A 53 -17.55 13.26 -11.60
N ILE A 54 -18.54 12.55 -12.15
CA ILE A 54 -19.20 11.43 -11.47
C ILE A 54 -18.23 10.30 -11.06
N ASP A 55 -17.15 10.10 -11.82
CA ASP A 55 -16.14 9.07 -11.56
C ASP A 55 -15.39 9.29 -10.25
N GLY A 56 -15.31 10.54 -9.76
CA GLY A 56 -14.71 10.88 -8.48
C GLY A 56 -15.67 10.79 -7.29
N LEU A 57 -16.99 10.73 -7.53
CA LEU A 57 -18.00 10.91 -6.49
C LEU A 57 -17.99 9.77 -5.45
N GLY A 58 -17.77 8.53 -5.88
CA GLY A 58 -17.70 7.38 -4.96
C GLY A 58 -16.59 7.55 -3.92
N TRP A 59 -15.40 7.98 -4.37
CA TRP A 59 -14.28 8.27 -3.47
C TRP A 59 -14.59 9.44 -2.54
N ASP A 60 -15.14 10.54 -3.06
CA ASP A 60 -15.43 11.71 -2.22
C ASP A 60 -16.45 11.41 -1.14
N ARG A 61 -17.53 10.68 -1.46
CA ARG A 61 -18.51 10.20 -0.48
C ARG A 61 -17.83 9.42 0.62
N PHE A 62 -16.96 8.47 0.26
CA PHE A 62 -16.20 7.70 1.25
C PHE A 62 -15.27 8.59 2.08
N ALA A 63 -14.49 9.48 1.46
CA ALA A 63 -13.54 10.34 2.15
C ALA A 63 -14.23 11.28 3.16
N ARG A 64 -15.41 11.81 2.82
CA ARG A 64 -16.25 12.61 3.73
C ARG A 64 -16.79 11.78 4.88
N LYS A 65 -17.41 10.64 4.57
CA LYS A 65 -17.98 9.72 5.56
C LYS A 65 -16.93 9.16 6.52
N ALA A 66 -15.77 8.75 6.02
CA ALA A 66 -14.63 8.28 6.80
C ALA A 66 -13.86 9.40 7.50
N ARG A 67 -14.26 10.67 7.29
CA ARG A 67 -13.69 11.86 7.94
C ARG A 67 -12.17 11.98 7.73
N ILE A 68 -11.67 11.69 6.53
CA ILE A 68 -10.21 11.68 6.25
C ILE A 68 -9.57 13.04 6.56
N ALA A 69 -10.08 14.12 5.95
CA ALA A 69 -9.55 15.48 6.16
C ALA A 69 -9.69 15.94 7.62
N ASP A 70 -10.80 15.64 8.28
CA ASP A 70 -11.00 15.98 9.69
C ASP A 70 -10.02 15.25 10.61
N THR A 71 -9.79 13.96 10.37
CA THR A 71 -8.82 13.17 11.12
C THR A 71 -7.41 13.72 10.93
N ALA A 72 -7.04 14.05 9.68
CA ALA A 72 -5.73 14.62 9.37
C ALA A 72 -5.50 15.98 10.05
N ARG A 73 -6.50 16.88 10.04
CA ARG A 73 -6.43 18.17 10.76
C ARG A 73 -6.22 17.99 12.25
N LYS A 74 -7.06 17.17 12.90
CA LYS A 74 -6.97 16.92 14.34
C LYS A 74 -5.67 16.23 14.74
N ALA A 75 -5.18 15.32 13.89
CA ALA A 75 -3.89 14.67 14.12
C ALA A 75 -2.72 15.63 13.96
N TYR A 76 -2.79 16.55 12.98
CA TYR A 76 -1.81 17.63 12.84
C TYR A 76 -1.79 18.53 14.08
N ASP A 77 -2.95 18.92 14.61
CA ASP A 77 -3.05 19.79 15.79
C ASP A 77 -2.36 19.17 17.03
N LYS A 78 -2.38 17.84 17.14
CA LYS A 78 -1.74 17.06 18.21
C LYS A 78 -0.23 16.85 18.03
N LEU A 79 0.34 17.15 16.86
CA LEU A 79 1.79 17.00 16.64
C LEU A 79 2.59 17.96 17.53
N ASP A 80 3.83 17.58 17.82
CA ASP A 80 4.79 18.47 18.44
C ASP A 80 5.17 19.62 17.48
N GLU A 81 5.60 20.74 18.07
CA GLU A 81 5.92 21.95 17.33
C GLU A 81 7.07 21.77 16.32
N ARG A 82 8.05 20.92 16.61
CA ARG A 82 9.16 20.69 15.67
C ARG A 82 8.66 19.99 14.40
N THR A 83 7.81 18.98 14.56
CA THR A 83 7.19 18.29 13.42
C THR A 83 6.27 19.23 12.63
N LYS A 84 5.49 20.10 13.29
CA LYS A 84 4.65 21.09 12.60
C LYS A 84 5.45 22.07 11.76
N VAL A 85 6.56 22.60 12.30
CA VAL A 85 7.47 23.50 11.55
C VAL A 85 8.03 22.80 10.32
N TRP A 86 8.48 21.54 10.46
CA TRP A 86 9.02 20.78 9.35
C TRP A 86 7.98 20.50 8.25
N LEU A 87 6.75 20.14 8.63
CA LEU A 87 5.63 19.95 7.70
C LEU A 87 5.22 21.27 7.02
N GLY A 88 5.20 22.36 7.79
CA GLY A 88 4.91 23.71 7.29
C GLY A 88 5.92 24.14 6.23
N ALA A 89 7.21 23.91 6.47
CA ALA A 89 8.26 24.22 5.50
C ALA A 89 8.08 23.43 4.18
N TYR A 90 7.75 22.14 4.24
CA TYR A 90 7.38 21.37 3.04
C TYR A 90 6.16 21.96 2.33
N GLY A 91 5.13 22.31 3.09
CA GLY A 91 3.92 22.95 2.56
C GLY A 91 4.20 24.30 1.89
N ASP A 92 5.09 25.11 2.44
CA ASP A 92 5.54 26.37 1.84
C ASP A 92 6.21 26.15 0.49
N GLY A 93 7.01 25.09 0.37
CA GLY A 93 7.62 24.69 -0.91
C GLY A 93 6.59 24.28 -1.95
N VAL A 94 5.56 23.54 -1.55
CA VAL A 94 4.44 23.20 -2.45
C VAL A 94 3.68 24.45 -2.89
N ARG A 95 3.38 25.35 -1.94
CA ARG A 95 2.67 26.61 -2.22
C ARG A 95 3.48 27.56 -3.10
N SER A 96 4.80 27.56 -3.03
CA SER A 96 5.64 28.42 -3.87
C SER A 96 5.51 28.10 -5.36
N GLU A 97 5.13 26.88 -5.71
CA GLU A 97 4.84 26.43 -7.08
C GLU A 97 3.36 26.65 -7.48
N GLY A 98 2.59 27.37 -6.66
CA GLY A 98 1.21 27.75 -6.95
C GLY A 98 0.15 26.68 -6.65
N LEU A 99 0.54 25.53 -6.08
CA LEU A 99 -0.42 24.50 -5.68
C LEU A 99 -1.02 24.83 -4.30
N ALA A 100 -2.35 24.82 -4.20
CA ALA A 100 -3.03 24.97 -2.92
C ALA A 100 -2.62 23.83 -1.98
N TRP A 101 -2.16 24.15 -0.77
CA TRP A 101 -1.69 23.15 0.17
C TRP A 101 -1.84 23.63 1.60
N SER A 102 -2.43 22.80 2.46
CA SER A 102 -2.51 23.05 3.90
C SER A 102 -1.45 22.24 4.63
N ASP A 103 -1.05 22.68 5.82
CA ASP A 103 0.03 22.00 6.55
C ASP A 103 -0.35 20.59 7.04
N TRP A 104 -1.65 20.30 7.17
CA TRP A 104 -2.18 18.97 7.46
C TRP A 104 -2.31 18.09 6.21
N THR A 105 -2.23 18.64 4.99
CA THR A 105 -2.44 17.90 3.74
C THR A 105 -1.53 16.66 3.61
N PRO A 106 -0.24 16.67 4.01
CA PRO A 106 0.60 15.46 3.98
C PRO A 106 0.02 14.29 4.80
N LEU A 107 -0.59 14.58 5.96
CA LEU A 107 -1.27 13.57 6.78
C LEU A 107 -2.50 13.03 6.07
N GLY A 108 -3.27 13.91 5.42
CA GLY A 108 -4.45 13.55 4.65
C GLY A 108 -4.12 12.65 3.46
N VAL A 109 -3.08 13.00 2.68
CA VAL A 109 -2.57 12.18 1.56
C VAL A 109 -2.12 10.82 2.08
N PHE A 110 -1.36 10.79 3.16
CA PHE A 110 -0.88 9.55 3.76
C PHE A 110 -2.04 8.65 4.23
N LEU A 111 -3.07 9.21 4.88
CA LEU A 111 -4.24 8.45 5.32
C LEU A 111 -5.09 7.96 4.13
N ALA A 112 -5.39 8.83 3.16
CA ALA A 112 -6.13 8.48 1.95
C ALA A 112 -5.49 7.31 1.20
N ARG A 113 -4.16 7.29 1.14
CA ARG A 113 -3.41 6.25 0.44
C ARG A 113 -3.40 4.91 1.17
N HIS A 114 -3.60 4.88 2.49
CA HIS A 114 -3.52 3.65 3.29
C HIS A 114 -4.85 3.18 3.88
N ILE A 115 -5.91 3.99 3.92
CA ILE A 115 -7.15 3.58 4.59
C ILE A 115 -7.76 2.30 3.98
N LEU A 116 -7.65 2.14 2.65
CA LEU A 116 -8.09 0.93 1.93
C LEU A 116 -7.04 -0.20 1.90
N PHE A 117 -5.87 -0.01 2.52
CA PHE A 117 -4.82 -1.03 2.57
C PHE A 117 -5.04 -2.08 3.65
N ALA A 118 -5.98 -1.84 4.57
CA ALA A 118 -6.32 -2.77 5.63
C ALA A 118 -7.52 -3.67 5.29
N SER A 119 -7.94 -4.47 6.27
CA SER A 119 -8.78 -5.64 6.11
C SER A 119 -10.29 -5.39 6.12
N PHE A 120 -10.78 -4.16 6.34
CA PHE A 120 -12.22 -3.95 6.55
C PHE A 120 -13.08 -4.34 5.34
N THR A 121 -12.59 -4.12 4.10
CA THR A 121 -13.28 -4.55 2.88
C THR A 121 -13.36 -6.07 2.77
N ALA A 122 -12.36 -6.80 3.29
CA ALA A 122 -12.41 -8.25 3.41
C ALA A 122 -13.50 -8.69 4.42
N LYS A 123 -13.71 -7.94 5.51
CA LYS A 123 -14.80 -8.21 6.47
C LYS A 123 -16.17 -8.00 5.84
N MET A 124 -16.32 -7.00 4.98
CA MET A 124 -17.56 -6.78 4.20
C MET A 124 -17.82 -7.95 3.26
N PHE A 125 -16.79 -8.41 2.53
CA PHE A 125 -16.89 -9.61 1.70
C PHE A 125 -17.23 -10.86 2.52
N ASN A 126 -16.61 -11.07 3.67
CA ASN A 126 -16.92 -12.19 4.57
C ASN A 126 -18.37 -12.14 5.08
N ALA A 127 -18.90 -10.95 5.34
CA ALA A 127 -20.32 -10.78 5.69
C ALA A 127 -21.24 -11.18 4.54
N HIS A 128 -20.86 -10.85 3.30
CA HIS A 128 -21.58 -11.30 2.11
C HIS A 128 -21.53 -12.84 1.98
N VAL A 129 -20.36 -13.46 2.10
CA VAL A 129 -20.21 -14.93 2.12
C VAL A 129 -21.07 -15.57 3.20
N ALA A 130 -21.03 -15.04 4.43
CA ALA A 130 -21.80 -15.57 5.54
C ALA A 130 -23.31 -15.52 5.28
N ARG A 131 -23.79 -14.46 4.62
CA ARG A 131 -25.21 -14.26 4.27
C ARG A 131 -25.66 -15.21 3.17
N THR A 132 -24.83 -15.45 2.15
CA THR A 132 -25.22 -16.18 0.95
C THR A 132 -24.87 -17.66 0.99
N LEU A 133 -23.70 -18.02 1.51
CA LEU A 133 -23.20 -19.39 1.57
C LEU A 133 -23.20 -19.99 2.97
N GLY A 134 -23.28 -19.16 4.01
CA GLY A 134 -23.16 -19.57 5.41
C GLY A 134 -21.80 -19.24 6.02
N ALA A 135 -21.79 -19.02 7.34
CA ALA A 135 -20.60 -18.55 8.06
C ALA A 135 -19.44 -19.56 8.07
N ASP A 136 -19.72 -20.86 7.98
CA ASP A 136 -18.69 -21.90 7.89
C ASP A 136 -17.87 -21.81 6.60
N LYS A 137 -18.44 -21.17 5.55
CA LYS A 137 -17.83 -21.01 4.23
C LYS A 137 -16.90 -19.81 4.12
N ILE A 138 -16.83 -18.94 5.13
CA ILE A 138 -15.83 -17.86 5.16
C ILE A 138 -14.42 -18.44 5.02
N SER A 139 -14.17 -19.61 5.62
CA SER A 139 -12.86 -20.27 5.58
C SER A 139 -12.42 -20.68 4.17
N TRP A 140 -13.35 -20.85 3.22
CA TRP A 140 -13.02 -21.10 1.81
C TRP A 140 -12.36 -19.88 1.15
N PHE A 141 -12.54 -18.70 1.75
CA PHE A 141 -12.00 -17.43 1.28
C PHE A 141 -10.92 -16.86 2.21
N ASP A 142 -10.57 -17.59 3.27
CA ASP A 142 -9.36 -17.34 4.04
C ASP A 142 -8.17 -17.93 3.28
N ALA A 143 -7.01 -17.26 3.31
CA ALA A 143 -5.79 -17.88 2.76
C ALA A 143 -4.55 -17.60 3.61
N GLU A 144 -3.90 -18.70 4.00
CA GLU A 144 -2.43 -18.79 4.06
C GLU A 144 -1.98 -19.38 2.72
N GLY A 145 -1.94 -18.54 1.69
CA GLY A 145 -1.89 -19.03 0.30
C GLY A 145 -2.06 -17.89 -0.70
N PRO A 146 -2.35 -18.17 -1.98
CA PRO A 146 -2.53 -17.16 -3.02
C PRO A 146 -3.80 -16.30 -2.83
N GLY A 147 -4.05 -15.73 -1.64
CA GLY A 147 -5.14 -14.78 -1.34
C GLY A 147 -4.69 -13.33 -1.08
N GLU A 148 -3.57 -13.10 -0.38
CA GLU A 148 -3.01 -11.76 -0.12
C GLU A 148 -1.65 -11.47 -0.79
N THR A 149 -1.51 -10.30 -1.44
CA THR A 149 -0.28 -9.89 -2.12
C THR A 149 0.39 -8.76 -1.36
N GLY A 150 1.69 -8.91 -1.14
CA GLY A 150 2.51 -7.86 -0.57
C GLY A 150 3.96 -7.98 -1.00
N SER A 151 4.74 -6.99 -0.59
CA SER A 151 6.15 -6.73 -0.90
C SER A 151 7.10 -7.86 -0.49
N ASN A 152 8.22 -8.06 -1.19
CA ASN A 152 9.37 -8.74 -0.59
C ASN A 152 10.32 -7.72 0.04
N ALA A 153 11.02 -8.15 1.07
CA ALA A 153 12.25 -7.53 1.55
C ALA A 153 13.16 -8.60 2.15
N TRP A 154 14.47 -8.42 2.01
CA TRP A 154 15.45 -9.25 2.68
C TRP A 154 16.67 -8.43 3.10
N ALA A 155 17.34 -8.92 4.15
CA ALA A 155 18.55 -8.33 4.70
C ALA A 155 19.58 -9.43 4.94
N VAL A 156 20.80 -9.17 4.48
CA VAL A 156 22.00 -9.99 4.70
C VAL A 156 23.14 -9.06 5.14
N ASP A 157 24.31 -9.61 5.46
CA ASP A 157 25.44 -8.83 5.97
C ASP A 157 25.82 -7.66 5.03
N GLY A 158 25.49 -6.44 5.44
CA GLY A 158 25.81 -5.21 4.72
C GLY A 158 24.88 -4.84 3.57
N GLU A 159 23.84 -5.62 3.27
CA GLU A 159 22.90 -5.33 2.17
C GLU A 159 21.44 -5.54 2.58
N ILE A 160 20.57 -4.62 2.15
CA ILE A 160 19.11 -4.74 2.23
C ILE A 160 18.53 -4.59 0.83
N ALA A 161 17.58 -5.43 0.44
CA ALA A 161 16.88 -5.26 -0.83
C ALA A 161 15.38 -5.55 -0.67
N GLY A 162 14.59 -5.05 -1.62
CA GLY A 162 13.15 -5.26 -1.62
C GLY A 162 12.45 -4.67 -2.82
N ASP A 163 11.19 -5.07 -2.97
CA ASP A 163 10.33 -4.76 -4.11
C ASP A 163 8.87 -4.60 -3.66
N PRO A 164 8.44 -3.37 -3.30
CA PRO A 164 7.07 -3.17 -2.83
C PRO A 164 6.02 -3.55 -3.88
N HIS A 165 5.15 -4.52 -3.55
CA HIS A 165 4.03 -4.91 -4.42
C HIS A 165 2.76 -4.13 -4.13
N ARG A 166 2.38 -3.22 -5.05
CA ARG A 166 1.18 -2.37 -4.96
C ARG A 166 0.49 -2.28 -6.32
N ALA A 167 -0.71 -1.70 -6.34
CA ALA A 167 -1.31 -1.27 -7.60
C ALA A 167 -0.29 -0.41 -8.36
N ILE A 168 -0.04 -0.75 -9.62
CA ILE A 168 0.89 -0.01 -10.46
C ILE A 168 0.14 1.21 -10.97
N GLU A 169 0.63 2.39 -10.62
CA GLU A 169 0.02 3.67 -10.97
C GLU A 169 0.92 4.41 -11.97
N LEU A 170 0.32 5.12 -12.93
CA LEU A 170 1.00 6.01 -13.85
C LEU A 170 0.55 7.47 -13.58
N PRO A 171 1.42 8.36 -13.08
CA PRO A 171 2.82 8.12 -12.74
C PRO A 171 3.01 7.23 -11.50
N GLY A 172 4.23 6.71 -11.33
CA GLY A 172 4.57 5.78 -10.26
C GLY A 172 4.19 6.29 -8.87
N GLY A 173 3.75 5.37 -8.01
CA GLY A 173 3.32 5.70 -6.65
C GLY A 173 4.43 6.18 -5.70
N TYR A 174 5.70 6.06 -6.09
CA TYR A 174 6.85 6.56 -5.34
C TYR A 174 7.67 7.54 -6.20
N GLN A 175 8.15 8.61 -5.56
CA GLN A 175 9.19 9.49 -6.07
C GLN A 175 10.53 9.10 -5.46
N GLN A 176 11.56 8.95 -6.30
CA GLN A 176 12.94 8.80 -5.87
C GLN A 176 13.49 10.18 -5.49
N VAL A 177 14.22 10.28 -4.38
CA VAL A 177 14.83 11.55 -3.94
C VAL A 177 16.06 11.29 -3.08
N ARG A 178 17.05 12.19 -3.16
CA ARG A 178 18.11 12.35 -2.14
C ARG A 178 17.92 13.69 -1.42
N LEU A 179 17.97 13.66 -0.09
CA LEU A 179 17.80 14.79 0.81
C LEU A 179 19.09 14.96 1.63
N SER A 180 19.80 16.07 1.46
CA SER A 180 21.07 16.33 2.13
C SER A 180 21.11 17.73 2.80
N CYS A 181 21.47 17.73 4.09
CA CYS A 181 21.81 18.92 4.87
C CYS A 181 22.96 18.58 5.84
N PRO A 182 23.49 19.53 6.64
CA PRO A 182 24.55 19.23 7.60
C PRO A 182 24.19 18.16 8.66
N GLU A 183 22.91 17.90 8.88
CA GLU A 183 22.43 16.97 9.92
C GLU A 183 22.28 15.52 9.41
N PHE A 184 22.02 15.33 8.11
CA PHE A 184 21.85 14.02 7.47
C PHE A 184 21.98 14.06 5.93
N ASP A 185 22.28 12.91 5.35
CA ASP A 185 22.20 12.63 3.91
C ASP A 185 21.48 11.29 3.70
N VAL A 186 20.25 11.37 3.19
CA VAL A 186 19.34 10.23 3.01
C VAL A 186 18.86 10.19 1.58
N PHE A 187 18.86 9.01 0.96
CA PHE A 187 18.13 8.77 -0.28
C PHE A 187 17.10 7.67 -0.11
N GLY A 188 16.05 7.72 -0.91
CA GLY A 188 15.04 6.68 -0.91
C GLY A 188 13.77 7.07 -1.63
N LEU A 189 12.71 6.35 -1.32
CA LEU A 189 11.41 6.44 -1.97
C LEU A 189 10.41 7.13 -1.05
N THR A 190 9.75 8.16 -1.56
CA THR A 190 8.67 8.87 -0.85
C THR A 190 7.36 8.86 -1.63
N PHE A 191 6.24 8.98 -0.93
CA PHE A 191 4.97 9.32 -1.56
C PHE A 191 4.96 10.79 -1.97
N PRO A 192 4.61 11.10 -3.23
CA PRO A 192 4.33 12.47 -3.65
C PRO A 192 3.32 13.12 -2.70
N GLY A 193 3.67 14.27 -2.11
CA GLY A 193 2.88 14.97 -1.10
C GLY A 193 3.21 14.64 0.37
N VAL A 194 4.16 13.75 0.65
CA VAL A 194 4.62 13.44 2.02
C VAL A 194 6.12 13.73 2.16
N PRO A 195 6.56 14.57 3.13
CA PRO A 195 7.97 14.91 3.29
C PRO A 195 8.81 13.75 3.83
N GLY A 196 10.12 13.83 3.59
CA GLY A 196 11.10 12.83 4.02
C GLY A 196 11.12 11.58 3.15
N VAL A 197 11.57 10.46 3.75
CA VAL A 197 11.74 9.13 3.13
C VAL A 197 11.23 8.09 4.13
N GLN A 198 9.94 7.81 4.10
CA GLN A 198 9.19 7.12 5.15
C GLN A 198 9.21 5.59 5.03
N HIS A 199 9.38 5.03 3.81
CA HIS A 199 9.24 3.57 3.59
C HIS A 199 10.53 2.86 3.25
N PHE A 200 11.32 3.39 2.31
CA PHE A 200 12.51 2.71 1.82
C PHE A 200 13.60 3.72 1.71
N GLY A 201 14.64 3.59 2.51
CA GLY A 201 15.68 4.59 2.54
C GLY A 201 16.98 4.08 3.11
N GLN A 202 18.03 4.83 2.78
CA GLN A 202 19.36 4.64 3.29
C GLN A 202 19.94 6.00 3.67
N ALA A 203 20.23 6.13 4.96
CA ALA A 203 21.07 7.18 5.51
C ALA A 203 22.55 6.82 5.33
N GLU A 204 23.45 7.60 5.92
CA GLU A 204 24.90 7.37 5.76
C GLU A 204 25.35 5.98 6.25
N SER A 205 24.83 5.56 7.41
CA SER A 205 25.32 4.36 8.10
C SER A 205 24.24 3.30 8.37
N VAL A 206 23.00 3.51 7.95
CA VAL A 206 21.86 2.61 8.18
C VAL A 206 20.88 2.66 7.01
N ALA A 207 20.21 1.55 6.74
CA ALA A 207 19.12 1.47 5.78
C ALA A 207 17.89 0.76 6.36
N TRP A 208 16.73 0.97 5.76
CA TRP A 208 15.49 0.31 6.12
C TRP A 208 14.64 -0.08 4.89
N ALA A 209 13.90 -1.15 5.06
CA ALA A 209 12.95 -1.70 4.10
C ALA A 209 11.65 -2.09 4.80
N VAL A 210 10.53 -1.90 4.12
CA VAL A 210 9.18 -2.10 4.66
C VAL A 210 8.42 -3.17 3.87
N THR A 211 7.76 -4.06 4.59
CA THR A 211 6.74 -4.97 4.06
C THR A 211 5.47 -4.83 4.90
N ASN A 212 4.31 -5.16 4.35
CA ASN A 212 3.06 -5.19 5.12
C ASN A 212 3.11 -6.34 6.14
N ALA A 213 2.72 -6.10 7.40
CA ALA A 213 2.71 -7.11 8.47
C ALA A 213 1.50 -8.07 8.41
N GLN A 214 0.58 -7.85 7.47
CA GLN A 214 -0.72 -8.53 7.34
C GLN A 214 -1.60 -8.41 8.59
N ALA A 215 -1.44 -7.32 9.34
CA ALA A 215 -2.20 -7.10 10.55
C ALA A 215 -3.65 -6.67 10.26
N ASP A 216 -4.56 -7.15 11.10
CA ASP A 216 -5.94 -6.68 11.19
C ASP A 216 -6.00 -5.58 12.25
N TYR A 217 -6.09 -4.31 11.85
CA TYR A 217 -6.10 -3.15 12.76
C TYR A 217 -7.33 -2.23 12.62
N GLN A 218 -8.27 -2.54 11.74
CA GLN A 218 -9.50 -1.78 11.55
C GLN A 218 -10.72 -2.66 11.81
N ASP A 219 -11.77 -2.14 12.41
CA ASP A 219 -13.01 -2.90 12.65
C ASP A 219 -14.24 -2.21 12.06
N LEU A 220 -15.24 -3.04 11.78
CA LEU A 220 -16.58 -2.60 11.39
C LEU A 220 -17.58 -2.97 12.48
N TYR A 221 -18.37 -1.99 12.90
CA TYR A 221 -19.48 -2.23 13.82
C TYR A 221 -20.82 -2.04 13.09
N ILE A 222 -21.75 -2.96 13.33
CA ILE A 222 -23.15 -2.85 12.90
C ILE A 222 -23.88 -1.99 13.92
N GLU A 223 -24.44 -0.88 13.47
CA GLU A 223 -25.07 0.13 14.31
C GLU A 223 -26.61 0.01 14.29
N ASP A 224 -27.25 0.10 15.46
CA ASP A 224 -28.71 0.31 15.60
C ASP A 224 -28.93 1.79 15.95
N ILE A 225 -29.38 2.57 14.96
CA ILE A 225 -29.55 4.03 15.08
C ILE A 225 -31.04 4.38 15.15
N ARG A 226 -31.42 5.20 16.13
CA ARG A 226 -32.78 5.72 16.30
C ARG A 226 -32.75 7.18 16.71
N GLY A 227 -33.40 8.04 15.92
CA GLY A 227 -33.33 9.48 16.14
C GLY A 227 -31.87 9.92 16.10
N ASP A 228 -31.41 10.62 17.12
CA ASP A 228 -30.06 11.15 17.34
C ASP A 228 -29.18 10.25 18.23
N ARG A 229 -29.52 8.96 18.35
CA ARG A 229 -28.80 8.01 19.20
C ARG A 229 -28.48 6.70 18.49
N ALA A 230 -27.40 6.05 18.92
CA ALA A 230 -27.04 4.69 18.52
C ALA A 230 -26.98 3.78 19.75
N ARG A 231 -27.35 2.50 19.61
CA ARG A 231 -27.29 1.53 20.70
C ARG A 231 -25.85 1.06 20.92
N GLY A 232 -25.25 1.49 22.03
CA GLY A 232 -23.98 0.99 22.54
C GLY A 232 -24.16 -0.13 23.59
N PRO A 233 -23.05 -0.66 24.13
CA PRO A 233 -23.07 -1.75 25.10
C PRO A 233 -23.69 -1.35 26.45
N GLU A 234 -23.68 -0.06 26.79
CA GLU A 234 -24.24 0.48 28.03
C GLU A 234 -25.61 1.16 27.85
N GLY A 235 -26.15 1.17 26.63
CA GLY A 235 -27.44 1.78 26.31
C GLY A 235 -27.38 2.70 25.09
N TRP A 236 -28.35 3.59 24.98
CA TRP A 236 -28.42 4.55 23.86
C TRP A 236 -27.40 5.67 24.05
N GLU A 237 -26.53 5.89 23.08
CA GLU A 237 -25.47 6.89 23.10
C GLU A 237 -25.78 7.98 22.07
N PRO A 238 -25.50 9.27 22.35
CA PRO A 238 -25.67 10.33 21.35
C PRO A 238 -24.75 10.10 20.15
N ILE A 239 -25.19 10.51 18.97
CA ILE A 239 -24.36 10.51 17.76
C ILE A 239 -24.19 11.92 17.20
N ALA A 240 -23.06 12.17 16.54
CA ALA A 240 -22.87 13.37 15.75
C ALA A 240 -23.39 13.13 14.34
N ARG A 241 -24.08 14.13 13.78
CA ARG A 241 -24.52 14.13 12.38
C ARG A 241 -24.46 15.52 11.79
N HIS A 242 -24.09 15.59 10.53
CA HIS A 242 -24.19 16.79 9.72
C HIS A 242 -24.20 16.40 8.24
N VAL A 243 -24.57 17.34 7.38
CA VAL A 243 -24.52 17.18 5.94
C VAL A 243 -23.32 17.94 5.40
N GLU A 244 -22.56 17.31 4.53
CA GLU A 244 -21.52 17.95 3.73
C GLU A 244 -21.95 18.00 2.26
N THR A 245 -21.45 18.98 1.52
CA THR A 245 -21.75 19.17 0.10
C THR A 245 -20.52 18.84 -0.74
N ILE A 246 -20.69 18.02 -1.77
CA ILE A 246 -19.66 17.65 -2.74
C ILE A 246 -20.01 18.28 -4.10
N PRO A 247 -19.21 19.23 -4.60
CA PRO A 247 -19.38 19.72 -5.96
C PRO A 247 -18.95 18.67 -6.99
N VAL A 248 -19.72 18.53 -8.08
CA VAL A 248 -19.45 17.54 -9.15
C VAL A 248 -19.28 18.24 -10.49
N LYS A 249 -18.14 18.05 -11.16
CA LYS A 249 -17.89 18.63 -12.48
C LYS A 249 -18.91 18.15 -13.51
N GLY A 250 -19.52 19.10 -14.21
CA GLY A 250 -20.56 18.80 -15.21
C GLY A 250 -21.88 18.32 -14.60
N GLY A 251 -22.02 18.34 -13.27
CA GLY A 251 -23.23 18.03 -12.53
C GLY A 251 -23.58 19.15 -11.54
N GLY A 252 -24.55 18.88 -10.67
CA GLY A 252 -24.85 19.72 -9.51
C GLY A 252 -24.16 19.21 -8.25
N ASP A 253 -24.33 19.97 -7.18
CA ASP A 253 -23.85 19.60 -5.85
C ASP A 253 -24.57 18.35 -5.32
N VAL A 254 -23.84 17.48 -4.63
CA VAL A 254 -24.34 16.28 -3.99
C VAL A 254 -24.19 16.40 -2.48
N GLU A 255 -25.29 16.24 -1.76
CA GLU A 255 -25.27 16.17 -0.29
C GLU A 255 -24.85 14.77 0.19
N VAL A 256 -24.01 14.75 1.22
CA VAL A 256 -23.57 13.54 1.91
C VAL A 256 -23.82 13.72 3.40
N GLU A 257 -24.70 12.88 3.95
CA GLU A 257 -24.85 12.77 5.39
C GLU A 257 -23.63 12.06 5.98
N VAL A 258 -23.04 12.70 6.98
CA VAL A 258 -21.91 12.20 7.75
C VAL A 258 -22.40 11.92 9.15
N VAL A 259 -22.27 10.66 9.59
CA VAL A 259 -22.72 10.21 10.90
C VAL A 259 -21.54 9.59 11.64
N GLU A 260 -21.34 10.01 12.88
CA GLU A 260 -20.27 9.50 13.74
C GLU A 260 -20.81 9.07 15.08
N THR A 261 -20.43 7.86 15.47
CA THR A 261 -20.82 7.23 16.72
C THR A 261 -19.61 7.08 17.64
N ALA A 262 -19.80 6.63 18.89
CA ALA A 262 -18.67 6.36 19.79
C ALA A 262 -17.74 5.24 19.29
N ARG A 263 -18.23 4.35 18.42
CA ARG A 263 -17.43 3.28 17.81
C ARG A 263 -16.67 3.78 16.59
N GLY A 264 -17.23 4.70 15.81
CA GLY A 264 -16.55 5.28 14.65
C GLY A 264 -17.50 5.94 13.66
N THR A 265 -17.00 6.18 12.46
CA THR A 265 -17.73 6.91 11.41
C THR A 265 -18.52 5.94 10.53
N ILE A 266 -19.79 6.22 10.25
CA ILE A 266 -20.59 5.41 9.31
C ILE A 266 -20.04 5.58 7.90
N ILE A 267 -19.51 4.51 7.31
CA ILE A 267 -18.92 4.53 5.96
C ILE A 267 -19.87 3.98 4.90
N ASP A 268 -20.73 3.03 5.27
CA ASP A 268 -21.69 2.40 4.37
C ASP A 268 -22.88 1.84 5.16
N GLN A 269 -24.10 2.05 4.68
CA GLN A 269 -25.34 1.65 5.37
C GLN A 269 -25.31 2.00 6.87
N ASN A 270 -25.33 0.99 7.75
CA ASN A 270 -25.20 1.12 9.21
C ASN A 270 -23.86 0.58 9.74
N LEU A 271 -22.83 0.50 8.90
CA LEU A 271 -21.49 0.05 9.28
C LEU A 271 -20.62 1.24 9.66
N SER A 272 -20.19 1.30 10.93
CA SER A 272 -19.19 2.27 11.39
C SER A 272 -17.77 1.68 11.33
N LEU A 273 -16.84 2.47 10.80
CA LEU A 273 -15.42 2.13 10.73
C LEU A 273 -14.68 2.68 11.94
N ARG A 274 -13.94 1.81 12.62
CA ARG A 274 -13.06 2.15 13.74
C ARG A 274 -11.61 1.84 13.40
N THR A 275 -10.72 2.83 13.52
CA THR A 275 -9.27 2.69 13.28
C THR A 275 -8.47 3.33 14.42
N PRO A 276 -7.29 2.79 14.81
CA PRO A 276 -6.37 3.48 15.72
C PRO A 276 -6.16 4.95 15.38
N THR A 277 -5.93 5.27 14.10
CA THR A 277 -5.73 6.66 13.65
C THR A 277 -6.89 7.58 14.02
N ARG A 278 -8.14 7.12 13.85
CA ARG A 278 -9.33 7.91 14.18
C ARG A 278 -9.57 8.00 15.68
N VAL A 279 -9.32 6.92 16.41
CA VAL A 279 -9.54 6.83 17.86
C VAL A 279 -8.56 7.74 18.62
N ASP A 280 -7.28 7.64 18.27
CA ASP A 280 -6.23 8.38 18.97
C ASP A 280 -5.99 9.77 18.36
N LEU A 281 -6.46 10.00 17.14
CA LEU A 281 -6.16 11.18 16.31
C LEU A 281 -4.64 11.32 16.13
N GLU A 282 -3.98 10.23 15.74
CA GLU A 282 -2.54 10.17 15.51
C GLU A 282 -2.24 9.31 14.28
N LEU A 283 -1.39 9.81 13.37
CA LEU A 283 -0.94 9.04 12.18
C LEU A 283 0.51 8.56 12.30
N GLY A 284 1.22 8.96 13.36
CA GLY A 284 2.63 8.63 13.56
C GLY A 284 3.64 9.53 12.84
N PHE A 285 3.23 10.70 12.34
CA PHE A 285 4.12 11.62 11.61
C PHE A 285 5.33 12.11 12.42
N GLY A 286 5.23 12.13 13.75
CA GLY A 286 6.35 12.48 14.63
C GLY A 286 7.57 11.54 14.50
N CYS A 287 7.43 10.36 13.88
CA CYS A 287 8.58 9.48 13.64
C CYS A 287 9.39 9.83 12.38
N LEU A 288 8.81 10.58 11.43
CA LEU A 288 9.39 10.73 10.09
C LEU A 288 10.68 11.54 10.11
N LEU A 289 10.70 12.66 10.84
CA LEU A 289 11.90 13.48 10.98
C LEU A 289 13.00 12.73 11.77
N PRO A 290 12.74 12.14 12.96
CA PRO A 290 13.73 11.32 13.65
C PRO A 290 14.30 10.18 12.79
N LEU A 291 13.50 9.57 11.91
CA LEU A 291 13.97 8.52 11.00
C LEU A 291 15.03 9.04 10.01
N LEU A 292 14.91 10.28 9.52
CA LEU A 292 15.92 10.90 8.65
C LEU A 292 17.27 11.12 9.36
N HIS A 293 17.25 11.24 10.69
CA HIS A 293 18.44 11.40 11.52
C HIS A 293 19.07 10.07 11.96
N ALA A 294 18.46 8.93 11.60
CA ALA A 294 18.92 7.63 12.07
C ALA A 294 20.35 7.31 11.59
N ARG A 295 21.18 6.79 12.49
CA ARG A 295 22.56 6.36 12.21
C ARG A 295 22.77 4.87 12.48
N THR A 296 21.94 4.28 13.31
CA THR A 296 22.01 2.88 13.72
C THR A 296 20.66 2.19 13.55
N VAL A 297 20.65 0.86 13.55
CA VAL A 297 19.39 0.09 13.59
C VAL A 297 18.53 0.43 14.81
N ASP A 298 19.17 0.84 15.92
CA ASP A 298 18.47 1.21 17.16
C ASP A 298 17.81 2.59 17.06
N ASP A 299 18.39 3.52 16.29
CA ASP A 299 17.76 4.81 15.99
C ASP A 299 16.51 4.61 15.12
N VAL A 300 16.60 3.75 14.10
CA VAL A 300 15.45 3.37 13.26
C VAL A 300 14.35 2.76 14.13
N ALA A 301 14.70 1.80 14.99
CA ALA A 301 13.76 1.19 15.91
C ALA A 301 13.19 2.19 16.94
N GLY A 302 13.98 3.17 17.37
CA GLY A 302 13.58 4.25 18.27
C GLY A 302 12.56 5.19 17.62
N ALA A 303 12.86 5.68 16.41
CA ALA A 303 11.98 6.54 15.64
C ALA A 303 10.63 5.85 15.38
N LEU A 304 10.64 4.63 14.87
CA LEU A 304 9.43 3.90 14.47
C LEU A 304 8.56 3.42 15.65
N ARG A 305 8.94 3.65 16.91
CA ARG A 305 8.02 3.47 18.06
C ARG A 305 6.78 4.37 17.96
N GLY A 306 6.91 5.53 17.32
CA GLY A 306 5.80 6.46 17.08
C GLY A 306 4.89 6.08 15.92
N TRP A 307 5.20 5.00 15.18
CA TRP A 307 4.42 4.58 14.01
C TRP A 307 3.03 4.07 14.41
N VAL A 308 1.98 4.50 13.69
CA VAL A 308 0.58 4.15 14.02
C VAL A 308 -0.02 3.22 12.98
N GLU A 309 -0.20 3.68 11.75
CA GLU A 309 -0.79 2.92 10.64
C GLU A 309 -0.05 3.26 9.34
N PRO A 310 0.00 2.36 8.35
CA PRO A 310 -0.41 0.95 8.41
C PRO A 310 0.56 0.10 9.25
N VAL A 311 0.12 -1.03 9.78
CA VAL A 311 1.02 -1.92 10.53
C VAL A 311 1.97 -2.65 9.58
N ASN A 312 3.26 -2.48 9.81
CA ASN A 312 4.31 -2.88 8.89
C ASN A 312 5.37 -3.75 9.57
N SER A 313 6.01 -4.62 8.79
CA SER A 313 7.21 -5.32 9.16
C SER A 313 8.42 -4.66 8.50
N ILE A 314 9.40 -4.27 9.31
CA ILE A 314 10.57 -3.48 8.93
C ILE A 314 11.82 -4.36 9.03
N LEU A 315 12.67 -4.33 8.01
CA LEU A 315 14.05 -4.79 8.10
C LEU A 315 14.97 -3.57 8.11
N THR A 316 15.90 -3.52 9.03
CA THR A 316 16.93 -2.47 9.07
C THR A 316 18.30 -3.08 9.35
N ALA A 317 19.32 -2.54 8.71
CA ALA A 317 20.71 -2.96 8.84
C ALA A 317 21.63 -1.74 8.84
N ASP A 318 22.72 -1.81 9.60
CA ASP A 318 23.70 -0.73 9.70
C ASP A 318 25.13 -1.19 9.36
N THR A 319 26.05 -0.22 9.28
CA THR A 319 27.47 -0.44 8.98
C THR A 319 28.21 -1.31 9.99
N SER A 320 27.66 -1.53 11.20
CA SER A 320 28.24 -2.46 12.19
C SER A 320 27.93 -3.93 11.87
N GLY A 321 27.08 -4.20 10.87
CA GLY A 321 26.64 -5.54 10.50
C GLY A 321 25.42 -6.03 11.28
N ARG A 322 24.84 -5.19 12.16
CA ARG A 322 23.62 -5.54 12.90
C ARG A 322 22.39 -5.45 11.99
N ILE A 323 21.46 -6.39 12.19
CA ILE A 323 20.17 -6.42 11.49
C ILE A 323 19.06 -6.54 12.52
N LEU A 324 18.07 -5.65 12.45
CA LEU A 324 16.84 -5.77 13.22
C LEU A 324 15.64 -6.05 12.30
N GLN A 325 14.76 -6.90 12.79
CA GLN A 325 13.43 -7.11 12.28
C GLN A 325 12.42 -6.54 13.28
N LEU A 326 11.56 -5.64 12.82
CA LEU A 326 10.57 -4.95 13.63
C LEU A 326 9.15 -5.24 13.08
N THR A 327 8.16 -5.27 13.96
CA THR A 327 6.75 -5.08 13.57
C THR A 327 6.24 -3.84 14.28
N VAL A 328 5.85 -2.82 13.52
CA VAL A 328 5.50 -1.48 14.01
C VAL A 328 4.09 -1.11 13.57
N GLY A 329 3.39 -0.35 14.41
CA GLY A 329 2.00 0.05 14.22
C GLY A 329 1.07 -0.44 15.34
N ARG A 330 -0.14 0.12 15.40
CA ARG A 330 -1.12 -0.13 16.46
C ARG A 330 -2.13 -1.19 16.04
N VAL A 331 -2.27 -2.24 16.85
CA VAL A 331 -3.27 -3.31 16.65
C VAL A 331 -4.13 -3.45 17.90
N PRO A 332 -5.45 -3.19 17.84
CA PRO A 332 -6.27 -3.11 19.04
C PRO A 332 -6.52 -4.46 19.71
N LEU A 333 -6.61 -4.48 21.04
CA LEU A 333 -6.98 -5.66 21.82
C LEU A 333 -8.50 -5.85 21.81
N ARG A 334 -8.98 -6.96 21.26
CA ARG A 334 -10.42 -7.21 20.99
C ARG A 334 -10.74 -8.67 20.77
N ASP A 335 -12.01 -8.99 20.58
CA ASP A 335 -12.49 -10.35 20.29
C ASP A 335 -12.04 -10.84 18.90
N GLU A 336 -11.93 -12.16 18.72
CA GLU A 336 -11.53 -12.76 17.44
C GLU A 336 -12.54 -12.49 16.32
N ARG A 337 -13.84 -12.36 16.65
CA ARG A 337 -14.87 -12.09 15.64
C ARG A 337 -14.70 -10.74 14.97
N ASN A 338 -14.25 -9.73 15.72
CA ASN A 338 -13.94 -8.40 15.18
C ASN A 338 -12.99 -8.50 13.98
N LYS A 339 -12.05 -9.45 14.00
CA LYS A 339 -11.02 -9.60 12.96
C LYS A 339 -11.55 -10.12 11.62
N ARG A 340 -12.76 -10.68 11.59
CA ARG A 340 -13.26 -11.41 10.42
C ARG A 340 -14.58 -10.88 9.87
N LEU A 341 -15.39 -10.25 10.71
CA LEU A 341 -16.74 -9.84 10.39
C LEU A 341 -17.08 -8.47 10.99
N PRO A 342 -18.04 -7.74 10.41
CA PRO A 342 -18.76 -6.70 11.13
C PRO A 342 -19.41 -7.27 12.38
N VAL A 343 -19.33 -6.53 13.50
CA VAL A 343 -19.81 -6.98 14.81
C VAL A 343 -20.88 -6.04 15.37
N PRO A 344 -21.90 -6.54 16.09
CA PRO A 344 -22.94 -5.68 16.66
C PRO A 344 -22.38 -4.71 17.70
N ALA A 345 -22.67 -3.42 17.56
CA ALA A 345 -22.15 -2.36 18.43
C ALA A 345 -22.67 -2.43 19.88
N TRP A 346 -23.82 -3.08 20.10
CA TRP A 346 -24.47 -3.16 21.41
C TRP A 346 -24.01 -4.33 22.28
N GLU A 347 -23.07 -5.16 21.80
CA GLU A 347 -22.53 -6.28 22.57
C GLU A 347 -21.16 -5.93 23.14
N SER A 348 -21.05 -5.90 24.47
CA SER A 348 -19.82 -5.50 25.16
C SER A 348 -18.61 -6.39 24.84
N ALA A 349 -18.84 -7.65 24.43
CA ALA A 349 -17.80 -8.58 24.03
C ALA A 349 -16.91 -8.04 22.88
N TYR A 350 -17.45 -7.21 22.00
CA TYR A 350 -16.75 -6.69 20.83
C TYR A 350 -16.09 -5.34 21.04
N THR A 351 -16.17 -4.79 22.26
CA THR A 351 -15.55 -3.50 22.59
C THR A 351 -14.02 -3.63 22.63
N TRP A 352 -13.31 -2.66 22.06
CA TRP A 352 -11.86 -2.59 22.19
C TRP A 352 -11.46 -2.42 23.65
N LYS A 353 -10.53 -3.27 24.09
CA LYS A 353 -9.91 -3.15 25.40
C LYS A 353 -8.86 -2.02 25.36
N PRO A 354 -8.57 -1.37 26.49
CA PRO A 354 -7.52 -0.35 26.54
C PRO A 354 -6.16 -0.88 26.05
N GLY A 355 -5.47 -0.06 25.25
CA GLY A 355 -4.15 -0.36 24.73
C GLY A 355 -4.13 -1.15 23.41
N TYR A 356 -2.93 -1.48 22.98
CA TYR A 356 -2.64 -2.14 21.71
C TYR A 356 -1.73 -3.35 21.95
N LEU A 357 -1.72 -4.30 21.01
CA LEU A 357 -0.71 -5.35 21.00
C LEU A 357 0.70 -4.72 20.96
N PRO A 358 1.68 -5.29 21.69
CA PRO A 358 3.02 -4.74 21.76
C PRO A 358 3.74 -4.91 20.42
N MET A 359 4.41 -3.86 19.93
CA MET A 359 5.32 -3.94 18.78
C MET A 359 6.49 -4.90 19.05
N THR A 360 7.05 -5.51 18.00
CA THR A 360 8.18 -6.45 18.13
C THR A 360 9.49 -5.85 17.65
N ARG A 361 10.60 -6.29 18.27
CA ARG A 361 11.98 -5.99 17.88
C ARG A 361 12.83 -7.24 18.10
N VAL A 362 13.42 -7.75 17.03
CA VAL A 362 14.21 -8.98 17.05
C VAL A 362 15.50 -8.77 16.28
N GLU A 363 16.64 -9.08 16.90
CA GLU A 363 17.94 -9.08 16.23
C GLU A 363 18.09 -10.36 15.38
N LYS A 364 18.64 -10.20 14.18
CA LYS A 364 18.75 -11.24 13.17
C LYS A 364 20.16 -11.28 12.58
N THR A 365 20.57 -12.43 12.07
CA THR A 365 21.78 -12.59 11.26
C THR A 365 21.49 -12.40 9.77
N SER A 366 20.29 -12.76 9.34
CA SER A 366 19.68 -12.47 8.05
C SER A 366 18.16 -12.55 8.21
N ALA A 367 17.42 -11.92 7.30
CA ALA A 367 15.97 -11.93 7.33
C ALA A 367 15.38 -11.90 5.92
N VAL A 368 14.23 -12.55 5.75
CA VAL A 368 13.42 -12.53 4.53
C VAL A 368 11.97 -12.40 4.94
N ASN A 369 11.32 -11.35 4.42
CA ASN A 369 9.92 -11.05 4.62
C ASN A 369 9.22 -11.05 3.27
N ALA A 370 8.22 -11.91 3.10
CA ALA A 370 7.36 -11.92 1.91
C ALA A 370 5.88 -11.95 2.31
N ASN A 371 5.53 -11.22 3.39
CA ASN A 371 4.19 -11.20 4.02
C ASN A 371 3.69 -12.58 4.47
N ASP A 372 4.61 -13.52 4.59
CA ASP A 372 4.39 -14.84 5.16
C ASP A 372 4.08 -14.73 6.67
N ARG A 373 3.33 -15.70 7.18
CA ARG A 373 3.10 -15.83 8.63
C ARG A 373 4.43 -16.15 9.33
N ARG A 374 4.81 -15.32 10.30
CA ARG A 374 6.04 -15.45 11.09
C ARG A 374 5.76 -15.20 12.58
N PRO A 375 6.64 -15.64 13.51
CA PRO A 375 6.45 -15.42 14.95
C PRO A 375 6.30 -13.94 15.34
N ASP A 376 6.93 -13.03 14.58
CA ASP A 376 6.84 -11.58 14.82
C ASP A 376 5.61 -10.92 14.19
N THR A 377 4.77 -11.64 13.44
CA THR A 377 3.58 -11.10 12.77
C THR A 377 2.29 -11.88 13.06
N GLU A 378 2.38 -13.14 13.47
CA GLU A 378 1.25 -14.08 13.57
C GLU A 378 0.11 -13.60 14.49
N ALA A 379 0.45 -12.85 15.54
CA ALA A 379 -0.53 -12.37 16.53
C ALA A 379 -1.38 -11.20 16.01
N TYR A 380 -0.95 -10.51 14.94
CA TYR A 380 -1.61 -9.31 14.46
C TYR A 380 -2.59 -9.56 13.33
N GLY A 381 -2.44 -10.67 12.59
CA GLY A 381 -3.17 -10.94 11.34
C GLY A 381 -3.99 -12.22 11.37
N VAL A 382 -4.99 -12.31 10.48
CA VAL A 382 -5.81 -13.53 10.30
C VAL A 382 -5.49 -14.29 9.01
N SER A 383 -4.84 -13.64 8.05
CA SER A 383 -4.56 -14.14 6.71
C SER A 383 -3.19 -13.59 6.26
N PHE A 384 -2.46 -14.38 5.47
CA PHE A 384 -1.06 -14.13 5.13
C PHE A 384 -0.73 -14.66 3.75
N ALA A 385 0.32 -14.12 3.12
CA ALA A 385 0.82 -14.68 1.87
C ALA A 385 1.44 -16.08 2.09
N SER A 386 1.46 -16.90 1.03
CA SER A 386 2.16 -18.18 1.03
C SER A 386 3.65 -18.02 1.37
N LYS A 387 4.22 -18.98 2.12
CA LYS A 387 5.65 -19.03 2.46
C LYS A 387 6.57 -19.25 1.26
N LYS A 388 6.04 -19.73 0.13
CA LYS A 388 6.80 -20.10 -1.07
C LYS A 388 7.75 -19.01 -1.55
N ARG A 389 7.30 -17.75 -1.60
CA ARG A 389 8.17 -16.62 -2.00
C ARG A 389 9.33 -16.43 -1.02
N ALA A 390 9.05 -16.44 0.28
CA ALA A 390 10.07 -16.28 1.31
C ALA A 390 11.07 -17.44 1.30
N GLU A 391 10.61 -18.67 1.13
CA GLU A 391 11.46 -19.86 0.98
C GLU A 391 12.33 -19.77 -0.26
N ARG A 392 11.75 -19.41 -1.40
CA ARG A 392 12.47 -19.23 -2.67
C ARG A 392 13.55 -18.15 -2.58
N ILE A 393 13.26 -17.01 -1.96
CA ILE A 393 14.26 -15.96 -1.73
C ILE A 393 15.40 -16.48 -0.86
N ARG A 394 15.13 -17.23 0.21
CA ARG A 394 16.19 -17.83 1.05
C ARG A 394 17.07 -18.79 0.26
N GLU A 395 16.48 -19.69 -0.53
CA GLU A 395 17.23 -20.60 -1.41
C GLU A 395 18.17 -19.85 -2.35
N LEU A 396 17.69 -18.77 -2.98
CA LEU A 396 18.47 -17.96 -3.89
C LEU A 396 19.61 -17.21 -3.19
N LEU A 397 19.35 -16.70 -1.98
CA LEU A 397 20.37 -16.05 -1.15
C LEU A 397 21.45 -17.05 -0.74
N ASP A 398 21.07 -18.26 -0.29
CA ASP A 398 22.01 -19.33 0.09
C ASP A 398 22.86 -19.80 -1.11
N ALA A 399 22.29 -19.73 -2.32
CA ALA A 399 23.01 -19.99 -3.57
C ALA A 399 23.92 -18.84 -4.03
N GLY A 400 23.96 -17.71 -3.31
CA GLY A 400 24.75 -16.53 -3.67
C GLY A 400 24.21 -15.78 -4.90
N THR A 401 22.91 -15.90 -5.18
CA THR A 401 22.27 -15.24 -6.32
C THR A 401 22.32 -13.71 -6.14
N PRO A 402 22.78 -12.95 -7.15
CA PRO A 402 22.72 -11.49 -7.11
C PRO A 402 21.29 -10.97 -6.87
N HIS A 403 21.15 -9.96 -6.02
CA HIS A 403 19.84 -9.42 -5.59
C HIS A 403 18.94 -8.97 -6.76
N GLU A 404 19.50 -8.40 -7.82
CA GLU A 404 18.78 -8.02 -9.04
C GLU A 404 18.16 -9.22 -9.77
N LEU A 405 18.80 -10.40 -9.70
CA LEU A 405 18.25 -11.62 -10.27
C LEU A 405 17.19 -12.23 -9.36
N ILE A 406 17.32 -12.08 -8.04
CA ILE A 406 16.30 -12.51 -7.08
C ILE A 406 14.98 -11.78 -7.34
N HIS A 407 15.03 -10.45 -7.54
CA HIS A 407 13.84 -9.64 -7.87
C HIS A 407 13.08 -10.11 -9.11
N MET A 408 13.75 -10.83 -10.02
CA MET A 408 13.20 -11.30 -11.27
C MET A 408 12.93 -12.82 -11.29
N ASP A 409 13.17 -13.53 -10.19
CA ASP A 409 12.95 -14.98 -10.11
C ASP A 409 11.46 -15.31 -10.26
N THR A 410 11.17 -16.16 -11.24
CA THR A 410 9.81 -16.59 -11.53
C THR A 410 9.75 -17.89 -12.29
N THR A 411 8.70 -18.66 -12.01
CA THR A 411 8.29 -19.82 -12.80
C THR A 411 7.41 -19.42 -13.98
N MET A 412 7.04 -18.14 -14.14
CA MET A 412 6.16 -17.62 -15.19
C MET A 412 6.86 -16.62 -16.13
N PRO A 413 7.88 -17.03 -16.91
CA PRO A 413 8.50 -16.15 -17.90
C PRO A 413 7.50 -15.73 -18.98
N ALA A 414 7.52 -14.45 -19.37
CA ALA A 414 6.66 -13.90 -20.42
C ALA A 414 6.75 -14.71 -21.74
N GLY A 415 7.95 -15.11 -22.15
CA GLY A 415 8.16 -15.90 -23.37
C GLY A 415 7.72 -17.37 -23.30
N SER A 416 7.23 -17.86 -22.16
CA SER A 416 6.93 -19.28 -21.96
C SER A 416 5.49 -19.63 -22.37
N VAL A 417 5.36 -20.49 -23.38
CA VAL A 417 4.08 -21.09 -23.79
C VAL A 417 3.49 -21.97 -22.68
N GLU A 418 4.33 -22.69 -21.94
CA GLU A 418 3.87 -23.52 -20.83
C GLU A 418 3.35 -22.67 -19.65
N ALA A 419 3.97 -21.52 -19.39
CA ALA A 419 3.42 -20.54 -18.45
C ALA A 419 2.06 -20.02 -18.92
N GLY A 420 1.93 -19.67 -20.20
CA GLY A 420 0.65 -19.26 -20.78
C GLY A 420 -0.43 -20.34 -20.65
N ARG A 421 -0.09 -21.61 -20.91
CA ARG A 421 -1.00 -22.75 -20.77
C ARG A 421 -1.46 -22.93 -19.32
N ARG A 422 -0.56 -22.84 -18.35
CA ARG A 422 -0.89 -22.92 -16.91
C ARG A 422 -1.80 -21.77 -16.47
N ALA A 423 -1.54 -20.54 -16.91
CA ALA A 423 -2.39 -19.39 -16.62
C ALA A 423 -3.78 -19.55 -17.25
N ALA A 424 -3.86 -19.96 -18.52
CA ALA A 424 -5.12 -20.21 -19.21
C ALA A 424 -5.95 -21.32 -18.55
N PHE A 425 -5.28 -22.35 -18.03
CA PHE A 425 -5.92 -23.40 -17.23
C PHE A 425 -6.50 -22.82 -15.93
N ARG A 426 -5.71 -22.08 -15.14
CA ARG A 426 -6.17 -21.41 -13.90
C ARG A 426 -7.31 -20.42 -14.15
N ASP A 427 -7.26 -19.64 -15.24
CA ASP A 427 -8.37 -18.76 -15.63
C ASP A 427 -9.64 -19.54 -15.95
N ARG A 428 -9.54 -20.65 -16.69
CA ARG A 428 -10.70 -21.49 -17.02
C ARG A 428 -11.29 -22.16 -15.77
N VAL A 429 -10.45 -22.67 -14.88
CA VAL A 429 -10.85 -23.28 -13.61
C VAL A 429 -11.57 -22.24 -12.75
N ALA A 430 -11.01 -21.03 -12.59
CA ALA A 430 -11.64 -19.94 -11.84
C ALA A 430 -13.04 -19.59 -12.38
N ARG A 431 -13.22 -19.55 -13.71
CA ARG A 431 -14.55 -19.31 -14.33
C ARG A 431 -15.53 -20.44 -14.01
N ARG A 432 -15.10 -21.70 -14.18
CA ARG A 432 -15.95 -22.87 -13.88
C ARG A 432 -16.32 -22.96 -12.41
N LEU A 433 -15.39 -22.60 -11.53
CA LEU A 433 -15.59 -22.57 -10.10
C LEU A 433 -16.62 -21.50 -9.72
N PHE A 434 -16.51 -20.29 -10.27
CA PHE A 434 -17.49 -19.22 -10.05
C PHE A 434 -18.90 -19.57 -10.54
N ASP A 435 -19.00 -20.33 -11.63
CA ASP A 435 -20.26 -20.83 -12.17
C ASP A 435 -20.77 -22.10 -11.46
N HIS A 436 -20.04 -22.64 -10.48
CA HIS A 436 -20.40 -23.87 -9.78
C HIS A 436 -21.66 -23.66 -8.92
N PRO A 437 -22.62 -24.61 -8.90
CA PRO A 437 -23.89 -24.44 -8.17
C PRO A 437 -23.72 -24.08 -6.68
N ALA A 438 -22.69 -24.63 -6.02
CA ALA A 438 -22.38 -24.35 -4.62
C ALA A 438 -21.95 -22.91 -4.34
N LEU A 439 -21.53 -22.14 -5.36
CA LEU A 439 -21.14 -20.74 -5.24
C LEU A 439 -22.16 -19.77 -5.87
N SER A 440 -23.22 -20.28 -6.51
CA SER A 440 -24.20 -19.46 -7.25
C SER A 440 -24.82 -18.32 -6.43
N ALA A 441 -25.03 -18.51 -5.12
CA ALA A 441 -25.57 -17.48 -4.24
C ALA A 441 -24.59 -16.30 -3.98
N LEU A 442 -23.27 -16.46 -4.22
CA LEU A 442 -22.32 -15.34 -4.17
C LEU A 442 -22.51 -14.33 -5.31
N GLN A 443 -23.31 -14.66 -6.32
CA GLN A 443 -23.58 -13.75 -7.43
C GLN A 443 -24.68 -12.73 -7.07
N GLU A 444 -25.33 -12.89 -5.92
CA GLU A 444 -26.27 -11.89 -5.40
C GLU A 444 -25.53 -10.56 -5.12
N PRO A 445 -26.17 -9.40 -5.35
CA PRO A 445 -25.56 -8.12 -5.02
C PRO A 445 -25.08 -8.07 -3.56
N THR A 446 -23.85 -7.59 -3.34
CA THR A 446 -23.30 -7.45 -1.98
C THR A 446 -24.16 -6.50 -1.15
N GLY A 447 -24.69 -5.46 -1.80
CA GLY A 447 -25.52 -4.41 -1.23
C GLY A 447 -24.70 -3.22 -0.71
N PHE A 448 -23.37 -3.34 -0.69
CA PHE A 448 -22.47 -2.28 -0.27
C PHE A 448 -22.25 -1.26 -1.40
N ASP A 449 -21.79 -0.06 -1.06
CA ASP A 449 -21.35 0.92 -2.06
C ASP A 449 -20.29 0.31 -3.00
N ALA A 450 -20.33 0.67 -4.29
CA ALA A 450 -19.46 0.15 -5.33
C ALA A 450 -17.96 0.31 -5.02
N ILE A 451 -17.56 1.32 -4.22
CA ILE A 451 -16.16 1.47 -3.79
C ILE A 451 -15.69 0.35 -2.85
N PHE A 452 -16.62 -0.33 -2.16
CA PHE A 452 -16.34 -1.48 -1.30
C PHE A 452 -16.75 -2.82 -1.94
N ASP A 453 -17.36 -2.80 -3.13
CA ASP A 453 -17.84 -3.99 -3.80
C ASP A 453 -16.66 -4.80 -4.33
N VAL A 454 -16.30 -5.82 -3.56
CA VAL A 454 -15.25 -6.76 -3.92
C VAL A 454 -15.85 -7.77 -4.89
N ASP A 455 -15.48 -7.70 -6.16
CA ASP A 455 -15.93 -8.63 -7.20
C ASP A 455 -15.75 -10.10 -6.73
N PRO A 456 -16.86 -10.82 -6.45
CA PRO A 456 -16.80 -12.20 -5.98
C PRO A 456 -16.09 -13.12 -6.98
N ARG A 457 -16.15 -12.82 -8.28
CA ARG A 457 -15.44 -13.59 -9.32
C ARG A 457 -13.93 -13.44 -9.17
N ALA A 458 -13.45 -12.22 -8.96
CA ALA A 458 -12.04 -11.96 -8.69
C ALA A 458 -11.59 -12.68 -7.41
N ARG A 459 -12.43 -12.69 -6.36
CA ARG A 459 -12.10 -13.41 -5.11
C ARG A 459 -12.03 -14.92 -5.28
N VAL A 460 -13.00 -15.52 -5.97
CA VAL A 460 -12.96 -16.95 -6.30
C VAL A 460 -11.72 -17.29 -7.11
N GLY A 461 -11.37 -16.48 -8.11
CA GLY A 461 -10.19 -16.74 -8.95
C GLY A 461 -8.86 -16.60 -8.22
N LEU A 462 -8.73 -15.61 -7.34
CA LEU A 462 -7.55 -15.45 -6.48
C LEU A 462 -7.44 -16.62 -5.50
N LEU A 463 -8.55 -16.99 -4.85
CA LEU A 463 -8.59 -17.98 -3.77
C LEU A 463 -8.96 -19.39 -4.24
N GLN A 464 -8.84 -19.67 -5.55
CA GLN A 464 -9.39 -20.89 -6.16
C GLN A 464 -8.90 -22.17 -5.49
N ASP A 465 -7.65 -22.22 -5.04
CA ASP A 465 -7.08 -23.40 -4.38
C ASP A 465 -7.79 -23.68 -3.03
N SER A 466 -8.12 -22.63 -2.26
CA SER A 466 -8.84 -22.75 -0.99
C SER A 466 -10.31 -23.09 -1.22
N VAL A 467 -10.94 -22.46 -2.22
CA VAL A 467 -12.34 -22.72 -2.57
C VAL A 467 -12.53 -24.14 -3.12
N LEU A 468 -11.61 -24.65 -3.96
CA LEU A 468 -11.60 -26.02 -4.43
C LEU A 468 -11.45 -27.02 -3.29
N ALA A 469 -10.51 -26.77 -2.37
CA ALA A 469 -10.34 -27.60 -1.17
C ALA A 469 -11.61 -27.61 -0.31
N GLY A 470 -12.28 -26.45 -0.15
CA GLY A 470 -13.56 -26.34 0.54
C GLY A 470 -14.69 -27.16 -0.07
N LEU A 471 -14.66 -27.36 -1.39
CA LEU A 471 -15.62 -28.16 -2.15
C LEU A 471 -15.20 -29.63 -2.33
N ASP A 472 -14.02 -30.03 -1.83
CA ASP A 472 -13.40 -31.34 -2.10
C ASP A 472 -13.26 -31.63 -3.60
N LEU A 473 -12.87 -30.61 -4.37
CA LEU A 473 -12.65 -30.70 -5.80
C LEU A 473 -11.17 -30.46 -6.15
N LYS A 474 -10.74 -31.02 -7.26
CA LYS A 474 -9.49 -30.71 -7.92
C LYS A 474 -9.74 -29.84 -9.16
N PRO A 475 -8.76 -29.03 -9.60
CA PRO A 475 -8.87 -28.26 -10.85
C PRO A 475 -9.31 -29.11 -12.04
N GLU A 476 -8.81 -30.35 -12.14
CA GLU A 476 -9.05 -31.28 -13.23
C GLU A 476 -10.49 -31.83 -13.26
N ASP A 477 -11.20 -31.78 -12.13
CA ASP A 477 -12.62 -32.17 -12.08
C ASP A 477 -13.51 -31.15 -12.82
N LEU A 478 -13.04 -29.91 -12.97
CA LEU A 478 -13.76 -28.82 -13.63
C LEU A 478 -13.31 -28.60 -15.08
N VAL A 479 -12.04 -28.88 -15.38
CA VAL A 479 -11.41 -28.56 -16.66
C VAL A 479 -10.39 -29.63 -17.00
N ASP A 480 -10.49 -30.24 -18.18
CA ASP A 480 -9.44 -31.13 -18.68
C ASP A 480 -8.22 -30.30 -19.16
N PRO A 481 -7.05 -30.40 -18.51
CA PRO A 481 -5.86 -29.63 -18.87
C PRO A 481 -5.34 -29.95 -20.27
N ALA A 482 -5.66 -31.11 -20.85
CA ALA A 482 -5.29 -31.47 -22.22
C ALA A 482 -6.04 -30.64 -23.27
N THR A 483 -7.18 -30.05 -22.91
CA THR A 483 -7.98 -29.19 -23.80
C THR A 483 -7.49 -27.74 -23.84
N ILE A 484 -6.59 -27.36 -22.94
CA ILE A 484 -6.11 -25.98 -22.83
C ILE A 484 -4.98 -25.71 -23.81
N THR A 485 -5.19 -24.71 -24.66
CA THR A 485 -4.19 -24.14 -25.54
C THR A 485 -3.93 -22.68 -25.17
N SER A 486 -2.70 -22.21 -25.38
CA SER A 486 -2.29 -20.81 -25.17
C SER A 486 -1.05 -20.49 -25.99
N GLY A 487 -0.86 -19.21 -26.32
CA GLY A 487 0.45 -18.67 -26.67
C GLY A 487 1.32 -18.41 -25.42
N PRO A 488 2.49 -17.77 -25.59
CA PRO A 488 3.34 -17.30 -24.50
C PRO A 488 2.57 -16.48 -23.45
N TRP A 489 2.99 -16.60 -22.18
CA TRP A 489 2.35 -15.88 -21.07
C TRP A 489 2.26 -14.36 -21.29
N GLY A 490 3.33 -13.76 -21.80
CA GLY A 490 3.46 -12.34 -22.06
C GLY A 490 2.45 -11.81 -23.08
N GLU A 491 1.87 -12.66 -23.92
CA GLU A 491 0.82 -12.23 -24.85
C GLU A 491 -0.51 -11.93 -24.14
N ARG A 492 -0.69 -12.47 -22.93
CA ARG A 492 -1.88 -12.31 -22.10
C ARG A 492 -1.61 -11.43 -20.88
N HIS A 493 -0.39 -11.49 -20.34
CA HIS A 493 0.04 -10.76 -19.15
C HIS A 493 0.75 -9.47 -19.52
N LEU A 494 -0.06 -8.43 -19.74
CA LEU A 494 0.40 -7.11 -20.15
C LEU A 494 0.31 -6.13 -18.98
N LEU A 495 1.28 -5.22 -18.88
CA LEU A 495 1.25 -4.13 -17.92
C LEU A 495 0.03 -3.23 -18.19
N ASP A 496 -0.84 -3.08 -17.19
CA ASP A 496 -2.07 -2.27 -17.24
C ASP A 496 -2.15 -1.37 -16.00
N PRO A 497 -1.40 -0.26 -15.96
CA PRO A 497 -1.33 0.58 -14.78
C PRO A 497 -2.60 1.42 -14.61
N ALA A 498 -3.00 1.65 -13.35
CA ALA A 498 -4.00 2.64 -13.02
C ALA A 498 -3.50 4.03 -13.39
N ARG A 499 -4.26 4.75 -14.21
CA ARG A 499 -3.87 6.07 -14.71
C ARG A 499 -4.32 7.14 -13.76
N LEU A 500 -3.45 8.12 -13.53
CA LEU A 500 -3.84 9.34 -12.84
C LEU A 500 -5.00 10.00 -13.62
N PRO A 501 -6.07 10.48 -12.96
CA PRO A 501 -7.17 11.10 -13.66
C PRO A 501 -6.72 12.28 -14.54
N GLY A 502 -7.22 12.33 -15.78
CA GLY A 502 -6.80 13.31 -16.78
C GLY A 502 -5.45 13.04 -17.45
N LEU A 503 -4.82 11.89 -17.20
CA LEU A 503 -3.60 11.45 -17.89
C LEU A 503 -3.94 10.50 -19.04
N ASP A 504 -4.15 11.08 -20.23
CA ASP A 504 -4.41 10.33 -21.46
C ASP A 504 -3.10 10.15 -22.24
N VAL A 505 -2.46 8.98 -22.08
CA VAL A 505 -1.17 8.65 -22.71
C VAL A 505 -1.17 7.21 -23.16
N GLU A 506 -0.91 6.94 -24.43
CA GLU A 506 -0.76 5.55 -24.87
C GLU A 506 0.56 4.95 -24.36
N LEU A 507 0.47 3.79 -23.71
CA LEU A 507 1.65 3.01 -23.34
C LEU A 507 1.92 1.97 -24.42
N PRO A 508 3.20 1.68 -24.73
CA PRO A 508 3.52 0.53 -25.56
C PRO A 508 3.00 -0.75 -24.89
N ARG A 509 2.73 -1.77 -25.69
CA ARG A 509 2.44 -3.11 -25.18
C ARG A 509 3.69 -3.63 -24.45
N ILE A 510 3.60 -3.76 -23.13
CA ILE A 510 4.67 -4.29 -22.29
C ILE A 510 4.26 -5.66 -21.76
N GLU A 511 4.94 -6.69 -22.23
CA GLU A 511 4.80 -8.05 -21.73
C GLU A 511 5.59 -8.20 -20.44
N VAL A 512 4.96 -8.74 -19.40
CA VAL A 512 5.59 -8.90 -18.09
C VAL A 512 5.66 -10.38 -17.71
N SER A 513 6.81 -10.77 -17.16
CA SER A 513 6.98 -12.06 -16.50
C SER A 513 6.49 -11.97 -15.06
N GLY A 514 6.21 -13.12 -14.46
CA GLY A 514 5.78 -13.20 -13.08
C GLY A 514 4.35 -13.66 -12.94
N GLU A 515 4.05 -14.12 -11.75
CA GLU A 515 2.71 -14.26 -11.22
C GLU A 515 2.74 -13.96 -9.73
N ARG A 516 1.56 -13.80 -9.17
CA ARG A 516 1.30 -13.53 -7.76
C ARG A 516 2.12 -14.37 -6.75
N ASP A 517 2.39 -15.65 -7.03
CA ASP A 517 3.06 -16.55 -6.09
C ASP A 517 4.56 -16.70 -6.32
N THR A 518 5.10 -16.00 -7.32
CA THR A 518 6.53 -15.96 -7.63
C THR A 518 7.21 -14.77 -6.96
N VAL A 519 8.54 -14.79 -6.86
CA VAL A 519 9.28 -13.65 -6.29
C VAL A 519 8.97 -12.37 -7.07
N LEU A 520 9.03 -12.45 -8.40
CA LEU A 520 8.49 -11.44 -9.31
C LEU A 520 6.95 -11.44 -9.29
N CYS A 521 6.36 -10.82 -8.27
CA CYS A 521 4.93 -10.88 -7.97
C CYS A 521 4.08 -9.95 -8.86
N THR A 522 4.15 -10.09 -10.19
CA THR A 522 3.22 -9.40 -11.12
C THR A 522 1.88 -10.13 -11.13
N SER A 523 0.84 -9.51 -10.59
CA SER A 523 -0.43 -10.18 -10.29
C SER A 523 -1.50 -9.83 -11.31
N SER A 524 -2.23 -10.86 -11.75
CA SER A 524 -3.50 -10.76 -12.48
C SER A 524 -4.68 -11.20 -11.59
N ALA A 525 -5.90 -11.20 -12.14
CA ALA A 525 -7.10 -11.70 -11.48
C ALA A 525 -7.70 -12.85 -12.31
N PRO A 526 -7.31 -14.12 -12.05
CA PRO A 526 -7.80 -15.28 -12.79
C PRO A 526 -9.34 -15.31 -12.85
N GLY A 527 -9.90 -15.61 -14.02
CA GLY A 527 -11.35 -15.59 -14.25
C GLY A 527 -11.94 -14.21 -14.59
N VAL A 528 -11.18 -13.13 -14.38
CA VAL A 528 -11.56 -11.75 -14.71
C VAL A 528 -10.66 -11.17 -15.78
N SER A 529 -9.35 -11.13 -15.54
CA SER A 529 -8.36 -10.57 -16.46
C SER A 529 -6.96 -11.09 -16.18
N ASP A 530 -6.20 -11.33 -17.26
CA ASP A 530 -4.77 -11.65 -17.19
C ASP A 530 -3.88 -10.41 -17.13
N LEU A 531 -4.43 -9.19 -17.19
CA LEU A 531 -3.63 -7.97 -17.16
C LEU A 531 -2.92 -7.77 -15.80
N CYS A 532 -1.68 -7.28 -15.84
CA CYS A 532 -0.87 -6.95 -14.68
C CYS A 532 -1.21 -5.56 -14.16
N ARG A 533 -2.00 -5.50 -13.08
CA ARG A 533 -2.38 -4.25 -12.40
C ARG A 533 -1.65 -4.03 -11.08
N LYS A 534 -1.05 -5.08 -10.52
CA LYS A 534 -0.32 -5.05 -9.25
C LYS A 534 1.02 -5.74 -9.42
N GLY A 535 2.07 -5.16 -8.85
CA GLY A 535 3.43 -5.69 -8.94
C GLY A 535 4.45 -4.77 -8.30
N PRO A 536 5.76 -4.98 -8.55
CA PRO A 536 6.84 -4.16 -8.00
C PRO A 536 6.71 -2.69 -8.41
N VAL A 537 6.30 -1.81 -7.50
CA VAL A 537 6.25 -0.36 -7.75
C VAL A 537 7.58 0.36 -7.47
N ALA A 538 8.57 -0.41 -7.01
CA ALA A 538 9.99 -0.09 -7.03
C ALA A 538 10.76 -1.40 -6.87
N ARG A 539 12.06 -1.39 -7.20
CA ARG A 539 13.03 -2.39 -6.74
C ARG A 539 14.27 -1.67 -6.28
N TYR A 540 14.91 -2.16 -5.23
CA TYR A 540 16.13 -1.55 -4.72
C TYR A 540 17.06 -2.57 -4.07
N VAL A 541 18.32 -2.17 -3.97
CA VAL A 541 19.38 -2.80 -3.19
C VAL A 541 20.18 -1.69 -2.53
N TRP A 542 20.12 -1.62 -1.22
CA TRP A 542 20.88 -0.73 -0.34
C TRP A 542 22.12 -1.47 0.11
N ASN A 543 23.29 -1.01 -0.36
CA ASN A 543 24.55 -1.50 0.14
C ASN A 543 25.01 -0.57 1.26
N VAL A 544 24.86 -1.03 2.50
CA VAL A 544 25.09 -0.23 3.70
C VAL A 544 26.57 -0.02 3.96
N LYS A 545 27.43 -0.92 3.47
CA LYS A 545 28.90 -0.83 3.58
C LYS A 545 29.51 0.11 2.54
N ASP A 546 28.87 0.24 1.38
CA ASP A 546 29.28 1.14 0.29
C ASP A 546 28.04 1.72 -0.40
N ARG A 547 27.66 2.94 0.01
CA ARG A 547 26.48 3.63 -0.53
C ARG A 547 26.52 3.76 -2.06
N GLY A 548 27.71 3.85 -2.67
CA GLY A 548 27.88 3.98 -4.13
C GLY A 548 27.50 2.72 -4.92
N ARG A 549 27.36 1.57 -4.23
CA ARG A 549 26.86 0.31 -4.81
C ARG A 549 25.35 0.14 -4.68
N SER A 550 24.69 1.11 -4.05
CA SER A 550 23.24 1.14 -3.92
C SER A 550 22.57 1.45 -5.25
N ARG A 551 21.42 0.82 -5.47
CA ARG A 551 20.74 0.84 -6.76
C ARG A 551 19.24 0.70 -6.61
N TRP A 552 18.49 1.29 -7.52
CA TRP A 552 17.03 1.32 -7.49
C TRP A 552 16.42 1.48 -8.88
N VAL A 553 15.13 1.22 -9.01
CA VAL A 553 14.35 1.52 -10.23
C VAL A 553 12.87 1.63 -9.87
N VAL A 554 12.14 2.48 -10.58
CA VAL A 554 10.67 2.55 -10.54
C VAL A 554 10.08 2.16 -11.89
N PRO A 555 8.79 1.75 -11.98
CA PRO A 555 8.19 1.28 -13.23
C PRO A 555 8.21 2.27 -14.40
N PHE A 556 8.22 3.57 -14.12
CA PHE A 556 8.09 4.61 -15.14
C PHE A 556 9.30 5.52 -15.16
N GLY A 557 9.24 6.70 -14.54
CA GLY A 557 10.36 7.62 -14.43
C GLY A 557 10.10 8.66 -13.36
N ALA A 558 11.06 9.57 -13.16
CA ALA A 558 11.00 10.57 -12.09
C ALA A 558 9.92 11.63 -12.29
N SER A 559 9.53 11.92 -13.54
CA SER A 559 8.54 12.95 -13.88
C SER A 559 7.14 12.37 -14.13
N GLY A 560 6.11 13.11 -13.72
CA GLY A 560 4.71 12.83 -14.01
C GLY A 560 4.18 13.53 -15.26
N ASP A 561 4.99 14.34 -15.92
CA ASP A 561 4.65 15.03 -17.18
C ASP A 561 4.93 14.12 -18.38
N PRO A 562 3.91 13.76 -19.20
CA PRO A 562 4.08 12.95 -20.41
C PRO A 562 5.12 13.47 -21.41
N GLU A 563 5.33 14.78 -21.46
CA GLU A 563 6.28 15.42 -22.37
C GLU A 563 7.72 15.38 -21.84
N SER A 564 7.91 15.02 -20.57
CA SER A 564 9.24 14.89 -19.98
C SER A 564 9.96 13.66 -20.54
N PRO A 565 11.27 13.76 -20.88
CA PRO A 565 12.07 12.58 -21.18
C PRO A 565 12.09 11.58 -20.00
N HIS A 566 11.88 12.07 -18.78
CA HIS A 566 11.88 11.28 -17.55
C HIS A 566 10.49 10.78 -17.13
N PHE A 567 9.52 10.78 -18.05
CA PHE A 567 8.18 10.22 -17.79
C PHE A 567 8.21 8.69 -17.66
N ARG A 568 9.00 8.02 -18.51
CA ARG A 568 9.01 6.56 -18.66
C ARG A 568 10.38 5.97 -19.05
N ASP A 569 11.45 6.73 -18.88
CA ASP A 569 12.82 6.33 -19.26
C ASP A 569 13.37 5.14 -18.43
N GLN A 570 12.79 4.85 -17.26
CA GLN A 570 13.15 3.67 -16.47
C GLN A 570 12.32 2.43 -16.80
N LEU A 571 11.20 2.56 -17.53
CA LEU A 571 10.32 1.42 -17.87
C LEU A 571 11.05 0.26 -18.57
N PRO A 572 11.96 0.49 -19.53
CA PRO A 572 12.74 -0.60 -20.13
C PRO A 572 13.66 -1.30 -19.12
N LEU A 573 14.28 -0.55 -18.20
CA LEU A 573 15.15 -1.09 -17.16
C LEU A 573 14.34 -1.94 -16.17
N TRP A 574 13.24 -1.38 -15.68
CA TRP A 574 12.32 -2.04 -14.75
C TRP A 574 11.77 -3.35 -15.33
N THR A 575 11.47 -3.38 -16.63
CA THR A 575 10.95 -4.58 -17.32
C THR A 575 12.00 -5.70 -17.39
N ARG A 576 13.29 -5.34 -17.56
CA ARG A 576 14.42 -6.28 -17.61
C ARG A 576 15.02 -6.61 -16.24
N GLY A 577 14.58 -5.95 -15.18
CA GLY A 577 15.14 -6.09 -13.82
C GLY A 577 16.47 -5.36 -13.62
N GLU A 578 16.82 -4.44 -14.52
CA GLU A 578 18.01 -3.61 -14.41
C GLU A 578 17.77 -2.48 -13.39
N LEU A 579 18.76 -2.21 -12.54
CA LEU A 579 18.69 -1.20 -11.49
C LEU A 579 19.64 -0.05 -11.80
N ILE A 580 19.17 1.17 -11.56
CA ILE A 580 19.94 2.41 -11.72
C ILE A 580 20.86 2.55 -10.50
N LYS A 581 22.16 2.78 -10.74
CA LYS A 581 23.11 3.11 -9.68
C LYS A 581 22.84 4.50 -9.13
N LEU A 582 22.99 4.63 -7.82
CA LEU A 582 22.88 5.94 -7.18
C LEU A 582 24.14 6.79 -7.44
N VAL A 583 23.94 8.03 -7.90
CA VAL A 583 25.02 9.02 -8.07
C VAL A 583 25.19 9.83 -6.78
N LEU A 584 26.36 9.69 -6.14
CA LEU A 584 26.65 10.34 -4.85
C LEU A 584 27.53 11.59 -4.97
N ASP A 585 28.38 11.67 -5.98
CA ASP A 585 29.24 12.83 -6.21
C ASP A 585 28.40 13.97 -6.79
N TRP A 586 28.39 15.12 -6.10
CA TRP A 586 27.70 16.32 -6.55
C TRP A 586 28.28 16.87 -7.86
N ALA A 587 29.54 16.58 -8.18
CA ALA A 587 30.18 17.02 -9.42
C ALA A 587 29.70 16.25 -10.67
N GLU A 588 29.13 15.05 -10.47
CA GLU A 588 28.54 14.24 -11.56
C GLU A 588 27.07 14.59 -11.83
N LEU A 589 26.46 15.42 -10.99
CA LEU A 589 25.07 15.84 -11.11
C LEU A 589 24.95 17.19 -11.83
N ILE A 590 23.80 17.40 -12.47
CA ILE A 590 23.47 18.66 -13.16
C ILE A 590 22.76 19.58 -12.17
N GLU A 591 23.33 20.74 -11.86
CA GLU A 591 22.66 21.78 -11.05
C GLU A 591 21.59 22.50 -11.89
N GLU A 592 20.38 22.64 -11.36
CA GLU A 592 19.26 23.37 -12.00
C GLU A 592 19.35 24.89 -11.85
#